data_AF-A0A842LIU7-F1
#
_entry.id   AF-A0A842LIU7-F1
#
_cell.length_a   1.000
_cell.length_b   1.000
_cell.length_c   1.000
_cell.angle_alpha   90.00
_cell.angle_beta   90.00
_cell.angle_gamma   90.00
#
_symmetry.space_group_name_H-M   'P 1'
#
loop_
_entity.id
_entity.type
_entity.pdbx_description
1 polymer ?
#
loop_
_entity_poly.entity_id
_entity_poly.type
_entity_poly.pdbx_seq_one_letter_code
_entity_poly.pdbx_strand_id
1 'polypeptide(L)'
;VNWIGGTKKDIKEEDIPKVLRMLKNLRKALPEVVDAFLYDPTIVRRLRAGVLTKRDALRLSALGPTARGSGVKKDVRWGYGPLAYGNLRDDYGYKPIIHQDGDVYAKTYVRLMEIEQSIDIMEKALDDMPSGPYRAIEGKAPKVIATLKKVSGTEGIGRHEAPRGEVIHYVRMEGEEGPYRWRPRAPSLNNNLTLPVMLKGCQVADIPIVVASIDPCFSCTDRMTFIDEENRKFVLSYGELVQMSREATWRDA
;
A
#
# COMPACT_ATOMS: atom_id res chain seq x y z
N VAL A 1 -9.87 7.95 9.89
CA VAL A 1 -11.10 8.71 9.55
C VAL A 1 -12.17 7.84 8.88
N ASN A 2 -11.89 6.59 8.47
CA ASN A 2 -12.90 5.70 7.88
C ASN A 2 -13.85 5.09 8.93
N TRP A 3 -15.04 4.69 8.48
CA TRP A 3 -16.09 4.04 9.26
C TRP A 3 -16.79 2.99 8.38
N ILE A 4 -17.39 1.94 8.96
CA ILE A 4 -18.14 0.97 8.16
C ILE A 4 -19.34 1.70 7.52
N GLY A 5 -19.38 1.72 6.19
CA GLY A 5 -20.39 2.45 5.42
C GLY A 5 -20.06 3.92 5.14
N GLY A 6 -18.82 4.42 5.36
CA GLY A 6 -18.44 5.78 4.97
C GLY A 6 -17.26 6.35 5.75
N THR A 7 -17.32 7.62 6.13
CA THR A 7 -16.29 8.28 6.95
C THR A 7 -16.79 8.57 8.37
N LYS A 8 -15.90 8.87 9.32
CA LYS A 8 -16.28 9.08 10.72
C LYS A 8 -16.94 10.45 10.95
N LYS A 9 -16.52 11.43 10.17
CA LYS A 9 -16.94 12.82 10.21
C LYS A 9 -16.89 13.33 8.78
N ASP A 10 -17.77 14.27 8.48
CA ASP A 10 -17.70 15.00 7.23
C ASP A 10 -16.50 15.96 7.20
N ILE A 11 -16.09 16.35 6.01
CA ILE A 11 -15.19 17.49 5.82
C ILE A 11 -15.97 18.78 6.05
N LYS A 12 -15.35 19.74 6.72
CA LYS A 12 -15.94 21.08 6.84
C LYS A 12 -15.45 21.96 5.71
N GLU A 13 -16.31 22.82 5.19
CA GLU A 13 -15.96 23.79 4.14
C GLU A 13 -14.76 24.67 4.55
N GLU A 14 -14.66 25.05 5.83
CA GLU A 14 -13.55 25.85 6.38
C GLU A 14 -12.17 25.13 6.31
N ASP A 15 -12.16 23.81 6.19
CA ASP A 15 -10.95 23.00 6.12
C ASP A 15 -10.45 22.82 4.68
N ILE A 16 -11.33 22.93 3.67
CA ILE A 16 -10.98 22.76 2.26
C ILE A 16 -9.87 23.75 1.83
N PRO A 17 -9.96 25.07 2.11
CA PRO A 17 -8.88 26.00 1.77
C PRO A 17 -7.55 25.69 2.47
N LYS A 18 -7.58 25.06 3.66
CA LYS A 18 -6.36 24.66 4.38
C LYS A 18 -5.68 23.49 3.66
N VAL A 19 -6.46 22.51 3.22
CA VAL A 19 -5.98 21.36 2.45
C VAL A 19 -5.40 21.84 1.12
N LEU A 20 -6.10 22.69 0.37
CA LEU A 20 -5.60 23.23 -0.90
C LEU A 20 -4.28 24.01 -0.75
N ARG A 21 -4.13 24.79 0.33
CA ARG A 21 -2.84 25.45 0.64
C ARG A 21 -1.73 24.45 0.93
N MET A 22 -2.01 23.38 1.66
CA MET A 22 -1.04 22.32 1.93
C MET A 22 -0.61 21.62 0.63
N LEU A 23 -1.58 21.28 -0.23
CA LEU A 23 -1.32 20.68 -1.54
C LEU A 23 -0.45 21.58 -2.43
N LYS A 24 -0.76 22.89 -2.48
CA LYS A 24 0.05 23.88 -3.20
C LYS A 24 1.49 23.94 -2.69
N ASN A 25 1.70 23.90 -1.37
CA ASN A 25 3.03 23.92 -0.78
C ASN A 25 3.82 22.64 -1.09
N LEU A 26 3.17 21.47 -1.02
CA LEU A 26 3.77 20.19 -1.42
C LEU A 26 4.17 20.20 -2.89
N ARG A 27 3.28 20.66 -3.77
CA ARG A 27 3.56 20.77 -5.21
C ARG A 27 4.73 21.73 -5.48
N LYS A 28 4.85 22.83 -4.73
CA LYS A 28 5.97 23.77 -4.86
C LYS A 28 7.32 23.16 -4.44
N ALA A 29 7.33 22.29 -3.43
CA ALA A 29 8.55 21.65 -2.94
C ALA A 29 8.95 20.41 -3.76
N LEU A 30 8.02 19.80 -4.48
CA LEU A 30 8.23 18.54 -5.20
C LEU A 30 9.37 18.61 -6.26
N PRO A 31 9.53 19.67 -7.08
CA PRO A 31 10.58 19.72 -8.08
C PRO A 31 11.99 19.58 -7.50
N GLU A 32 12.27 20.21 -6.35
CA GLU A 32 13.58 20.12 -5.69
C GLU A 32 13.88 18.68 -5.23
N VAL A 33 12.86 17.98 -4.71
CA VAL A 33 12.98 16.57 -4.32
C VAL A 33 13.17 15.69 -5.55
N VAL A 34 12.40 15.92 -6.61
CA VAL A 34 12.52 15.19 -7.87
C VAL A 34 13.92 15.35 -8.45
N ASP A 35 14.44 16.58 -8.48
CA ASP A 35 15.76 16.87 -9.02
C ASP A 35 16.87 16.17 -8.24
N ALA A 36 16.82 16.26 -6.91
CA ALA A 36 17.79 15.60 -6.04
C ALA A 36 17.80 14.07 -6.25
N PHE A 37 16.64 13.42 -6.35
CA PHE A 37 16.59 11.96 -6.42
C PHE A 37 16.75 11.37 -7.83
N LEU A 38 16.32 12.09 -8.87
CA LEU A 38 16.29 11.57 -10.24
C LEU A 38 17.40 12.09 -11.15
N TYR A 39 18.07 13.20 -10.79
CA TYR A 39 19.09 13.82 -11.64
C TYR A 39 20.45 14.00 -10.97
N ASP A 40 20.57 13.95 -9.63
CA ASP A 40 21.89 13.95 -8.99
C ASP A 40 22.72 12.71 -9.41
N PRO A 41 23.90 12.88 -10.02
CA PRO A 41 24.68 11.75 -10.54
C PRO A 41 25.09 10.73 -9.48
N THR A 42 25.33 11.18 -8.24
CA THR A 42 25.76 10.31 -7.14
C THR A 42 24.61 9.44 -6.67
N ILE A 43 23.43 10.05 -6.47
CA ILE A 43 22.22 9.35 -6.09
C ILE A 43 21.81 8.39 -7.21
N VAL A 44 21.70 8.86 -8.45
CA VAL A 44 21.31 8.02 -9.59
C VAL A 44 22.22 6.80 -9.70
N ARG A 45 23.55 6.96 -9.58
CA ARG A 45 24.48 5.83 -9.62
C ARG A 45 24.20 4.79 -8.53
N ARG A 46 23.77 5.20 -7.33
CA ARG A 46 23.37 4.27 -6.27
C ARG A 46 22.04 3.60 -6.58
N LEU A 47 21.09 4.28 -7.21
CA LEU A 47 19.78 3.72 -7.55
C LEU A 47 19.81 2.72 -8.72
N ARG A 48 20.90 2.62 -9.48
CA ARG A 48 21.07 1.64 -10.58
C ARG A 48 21.44 0.24 -10.09
N ALA A 49 20.67 -0.29 -9.16
CA ALA A 49 20.82 -1.65 -8.61
C ALA A 49 19.45 -2.36 -8.48
N GLY A 50 19.45 -3.66 -8.20
CA GLY A 50 18.22 -4.37 -7.84
C GLY A 50 17.23 -4.58 -8.99
N VAL A 51 17.70 -4.88 -10.21
CA VAL A 51 16.84 -5.02 -11.38
C VAL A 51 15.82 -6.14 -11.19
N LEU A 52 14.54 -5.81 -11.32
CA LEU A 52 13.43 -6.76 -11.45
C LEU A 52 12.87 -6.69 -12.87
N THR A 53 13.11 -7.72 -13.68
CA THR A 53 12.58 -7.77 -15.05
C THR A 53 11.05 -7.81 -15.05
N LYS A 54 10.42 -7.33 -16.12
CA LYS A 54 8.96 -7.46 -16.30
C LYS A 54 8.48 -8.91 -16.17
N ARG A 55 9.25 -9.86 -16.73
CA ARG A 55 8.96 -11.29 -16.67
C ARG A 55 8.96 -11.79 -15.23
N ASP A 56 9.98 -11.45 -14.45
CA ASP A 56 10.07 -11.85 -13.04
C ASP A 56 9.03 -11.14 -12.18
N ALA A 57 8.74 -9.86 -12.44
CA ALA A 57 7.68 -9.13 -11.77
C ALA A 57 6.32 -9.82 -11.94
N LEU A 58 6.00 -10.27 -13.16
CA LEU A 58 4.78 -11.03 -13.43
C LEU A 58 4.81 -12.42 -12.76
N ARG A 59 5.93 -13.15 -12.91
CA ARG A 59 6.11 -14.49 -12.34
C ARG A 59 5.94 -14.51 -10.81
N LEU A 60 6.49 -13.49 -10.15
CA LEU A 60 6.45 -13.34 -8.69
C LEU A 60 5.22 -12.57 -8.20
N SER A 61 4.33 -12.17 -9.12
CA SER A 61 3.14 -11.39 -8.81
C SER A 61 3.45 -10.12 -8.02
N ALA A 62 4.50 -9.40 -8.42
CA ALA A 62 4.85 -8.10 -7.86
C ALA A 62 3.68 -7.12 -7.97
N LEU A 63 3.61 -6.16 -7.05
CA LEU A 63 2.48 -5.23 -6.92
C LEU A 63 2.96 -3.78 -6.80
N GLY A 64 2.06 -2.84 -7.07
CA GLY A 64 2.31 -1.43 -6.80
C GLY A 64 3.48 -0.84 -7.59
N PRO A 65 4.20 0.13 -6.99
CA PRO A 65 5.38 0.74 -7.60
C PRO A 65 6.46 -0.29 -7.97
N THR A 66 6.58 -1.39 -7.22
CA THR A 66 7.52 -2.47 -7.53
C THR A 66 7.23 -3.12 -8.87
N ALA A 67 5.96 -3.36 -9.20
CA ALA A 67 5.57 -3.92 -10.49
C ALA A 67 5.62 -2.87 -11.61
N ARG A 68 5.12 -1.66 -11.32
CA ARG A 68 5.07 -0.55 -12.29
C ARG A 68 6.45 -0.05 -12.68
N GLY A 69 7.44 -0.11 -11.78
CA GLY A 69 8.84 0.17 -12.10
C GLY A 69 9.46 -0.84 -13.09
N SER A 70 8.89 -2.03 -13.17
CA SER A 70 9.30 -3.12 -14.10
C SER A 70 8.42 -3.20 -15.36
N GLY A 71 7.69 -2.15 -15.70
CA GLY A 71 6.89 -2.10 -16.93
C GLY A 71 5.55 -2.86 -16.87
N VAL A 72 5.10 -3.26 -15.68
CA VAL A 72 3.80 -3.92 -15.49
C VAL A 72 2.70 -2.86 -15.39
N LYS A 73 1.77 -2.87 -16.35
CA LYS A 73 0.63 -1.94 -16.40
C LYS A 73 -0.48 -2.39 -15.44
N LYS A 74 -0.27 -2.25 -14.13
CA LYS A 74 -1.22 -2.66 -13.09
C LYS A 74 -1.37 -1.61 -12.00
N ASP A 75 -2.61 -1.20 -11.76
CA ASP A 75 -3.04 -0.37 -10.63
C ASP A 75 -4.52 -0.66 -10.38
N VAL A 76 -4.90 -0.98 -9.13
CA VAL A 76 -6.30 -1.31 -8.80
C VAL A 76 -7.21 -0.10 -8.94
N ARG A 77 -6.73 1.12 -8.66
CA ARG A 77 -7.50 2.37 -8.82
C ARG A 77 -7.86 2.62 -10.27
N TRP A 78 -6.96 2.27 -11.19
CA TRP A 78 -7.19 2.48 -12.61
C TRP A 78 -7.94 1.31 -13.27
N GLY A 79 -7.61 0.06 -12.96
CA GLY A 79 -8.23 -1.11 -13.60
C GLY A 79 -9.60 -1.47 -13.01
N TYR A 80 -9.68 -1.61 -11.68
CA TYR A 80 -10.91 -2.00 -10.98
C TYR A 80 -11.76 -0.79 -10.58
N GLY A 81 -11.13 0.35 -10.29
CA GLY A 81 -11.84 1.60 -9.95
C GLY A 81 -12.66 1.53 -8.66
N PRO A 82 -12.12 1.04 -7.52
CA PRO A 82 -12.88 1.00 -6.27
C PRO A 82 -13.23 2.41 -5.78
N LEU A 83 -14.36 2.55 -5.07
CA LEU A 83 -14.85 3.84 -4.58
C LEU A 83 -15.02 4.84 -5.75
N ALA A 84 -14.63 6.10 -5.57
CA ALA A 84 -14.72 7.13 -6.60
C ALA A 84 -13.57 7.12 -7.62
N TYR A 85 -12.57 6.23 -7.48
CA TYR A 85 -11.42 6.22 -8.39
C TYR A 85 -11.80 5.90 -9.84
N GLY A 86 -12.84 5.07 -10.06
CA GLY A 86 -13.37 4.81 -11.40
C GLY A 86 -13.90 6.07 -12.07
N ASN A 87 -14.75 6.83 -11.37
CA ASN A 87 -15.27 8.12 -11.84
C ASN A 87 -14.15 9.12 -12.11
N LEU A 88 -13.25 9.31 -11.14
CA LEU A 88 -12.12 10.23 -11.30
C LEU A 88 -11.22 9.85 -12.48
N ARG A 89 -11.06 8.56 -12.77
CA ARG A 89 -10.32 8.10 -13.96
C ARG A 89 -11.05 8.48 -15.24
N ASP A 90 -12.36 8.27 -15.29
CA ASP A 90 -13.17 8.49 -16.49
C ASP A 90 -13.32 10.00 -16.78
N ASP A 91 -13.47 10.81 -15.75
CA ASP A 91 -13.66 12.26 -15.84
C ASP A 91 -12.34 13.01 -16.08
N TYR A 92 -11.24 12.57 -15.43
CA TYR A 92 -9.95 13.28 -15.44
C TYR A 92 -8.80 12.55 -16.14
N GLY A 93 -8.99 11.30 -16.54
CA GLY A 93 -8.06 10.58 -17.40
C GLY A 93 -6.70 10.25 -16.77
N TYR A 94 -6.58 10.23 -15.44
CA TYR A 94 -5.32 9.86 -14.79
C TYR A 94 -4.91 8.42 -15.17
N LYS A 95 -3.60 8.18 -15.23
CA LYS A 95 -3.04 6.88 -15.67
C LYS A 95 -1.94 6.43 -14.71
N PRO A 96 -1.79 5.12 -14.48
CA PRO A 96 -0.70 4.62 -13.66
C PRO A 96 0.65 5.08 -14.18
N ILE A 97 1.53 5.54 -13.30
CA ILE A 97 2.91 5.87 -13.67
C ILE A 97 3.71 4.57 -13.82
N ILE A 98 4.44 4.44 -14.92
CA ILE A 98 5.16 3.21 -15.28
C ILE A 98 6.57 3.59 -15.71
N HIS A 99 7.52 2.73 -15.35
CA HIS A 99 8.90 2.80 -15.83
C HIS A 99 9.32 1.41 -16.35
N GLN A 100 10.40 1.29 -17.12
CA GLN A 100 10.79 0.01 -17.76
C GLN A 100 12.01 -0.66 -17.14
N ASP A 101 12.95 0.11 -16.59
CA ASP A 101 14.27 -0.39 -16.16
C ASP A 101 14.21 -1.42 -15.02
N GLY A 102 13.19 -1.39 -14.16
CA GLY A 102 12.99 -2.38 -13.09
C GLY A 102 13.95 -2.29 -11.91
N ASP A 103 14.95 -1.41 -11.95
CA ASP A 103 15.90 -1.12 -10.87
C ASP A 103 15.29 -0.24 -9.77
N VAL A 104 16.08 0.09 -8.74
CA VAL A 104 15.64 0.99 -7.68
C VAL A 104 15.28 2.37 -8.25
N TYR A 105 16.02 2.88 -9.23
CA TYR A 105 15.73 4.15 -9.90
C TYR A 105 14.30 4.18 -10.48
N ALA A 106 13.92 3.16 -11.25
CA ALA A 106 12.60 3.03 -11.85
C ALA A 106 11.47 3.05 -10.80
N LYS A 107 11.70 2.42 -9.65
CA LYS A 107 10.74 2.37 -8.54
C LYS A 107 10.66 3.68 -7.77
N THR A 108 11.77 4.41 -7.68
CA THR A 108 11.82 5.77 -7.12
C THR A 108 11.09 6.74 -8.04
N TYR A 109 11.33 6.68 -9.35
CA TYR A 109 10.63 7.47 -10.36
C TYR A 109 9.11 7.32 -10.23
N VAL A 110 8.61 6.07 -10.22
CA VAL A 110 7.17 5.82 -10.11
C VAL A 110 6.58 6.47 -8.86
N ARG A 111 7.24 6.35 -7.70
CA ARG A 111 6.76 6.94 -6.45
C ARG A 111 6.74 8.46 -6.46
N LEU A 112 7.80 9.09 -6.97
CA LEU A 112 7.89 10.55 -7.02
C LEU A 112 6.81 11.14 -7.93
N MET A 113 6.60 10.56 -9.10
CA MET A 113 5.57 11.00 -10.03
C MET A 113 4.15 10.67 -9.55
N GLU A 114 3.97 9.61 -8.75
CA GLU A 114 2.70 9.33 -8.08
C GLU A 114 2.33 10.41 -7.04
N ILE A 115 3.30 11.16 -6.49
CA ILE A 115 3.00 12.28 -5.59
C ILE A 115 2.26 13.37 -6.36
N GLU A 116 2.81 13.80 -7.50
CA GLU A 116 2.18 14.83 -8.34
C GLU A 116 0.77 14.43 -8.76
N GLN A 117 0.61 13.22 -9.30
CA GLN A 117 -0.70 12.72 -9.69
C GLN A 117 -1.66 12.59 -8.49
N SER A 118 -1.17 12.25 -7.31
CA SER A 118 -2.00 12.21 -6.10
C SER A 118 -2.50 13.60 -5.72
N ILE A 119 -1.68 14.64 -5.89
CA ILE A 119 -2.09 16.03 -5.66
C ILE A 119 -3.20 16.41 -6.65
N ASP A 120 -3.04 16.08 -7.94
CA ASP A 120 -4.06 16.36 -8.95
C ASP A 120 -5.39 15.67 -8.61
N ILE A 121 -5.35 14.38 -8.28
CA ILE A 121 -6.54 13.61 -7.89
C ILE A 121 -7.23 14.23 -6.67
N MET A 122 -6.47 14.67 -5.66
CA MET A 122 -7.02 15.30 -4.46
C MET A 122 -7.66 16.66 -4.76
N GLU A 123 -7.06 17.49 -5.60
CA GLU A 123 -7.65 18.77 -6.02
C GLU A 123 -8.96 18.53 -6.78
N LYS A 124 -8.97 17.59 -7.74
CA LYS A 124 -10.19 17.25 -8.49
C LYS A 124 -11.29 16.66 -7.62
N ALA A 125 -10.95 15.79 -6.68
CA ALA A 125 -11.93 15.24 -5.75
C ALA A 125 -12.53 16.31 -4.81
N LEU A 126 -11.80 17.40 -4.52
CA LEU A 126 -12.31 18.53 -3.74
C LEU A 126 -13.17 19.46 -4.59
N ASP A 127 -12.76 19.73 -5.83
CA ASP A 127 -13.51 20.58 -6.77
C ASP A 127 -14.89 19.97 -7.12
N ASP A 128 -14.94 18.65 -7.33
CA ASP A 128 -16.16 17.92 -7.72
C ASP A 128 -16.92 17.30 -6.54
N MET A 129 -16.59 17.69 -5.31
CA MET A 129 -17.13 17.02 -4.12
C MET A 129 -18.66 17.12 -4.09
N PRO A 130 -19.41 16.00 -4.19
CA PRO A 130 -20.86 16.07 -4.19
C PRO A 130 -21.38 16.35 -2.78
N SER A 131 -22.46 17.13 -2.68
CA SER A 131 -23.22 17.24 -1.45
C SER A 131 -23.98 15.94 -1.15
N GLY A 132 -24.14 15.59 0.12
CA GLY A 132 -25.02 14.49 0.53
C GLY A 132 -24.54 13.77 1.78
N PRO A 133 -25.19 12.66 2.15
CA PRO A 133 -24.76 11.86 3.29
C PRO A 133 -23.38 11.24 3.09
N TYR A 134 -22.48 11.44 4.06
CA TYR A 134 -21.13 10.85 4.05
C TYR A 134 -21.05 9.43 4.66
N ARG A 135 -22.21 8.87 5.06
CA ARG A 135 -22.36 7.53 5.64
C ARG A 135 -23.66 6.86 5.18
N ALA A 136 -23.56 5.59 4.85
CA ALA A 136 -24.69 4.71 4.58
C ALA A 136 -25.43 4.25 5.85
N ILE A 137 -24.72 4.13 6.99
CA ILE A 137 -25.32 3.72 8.28
C ILE A 137 -25.21 4.89 9.26
N GLU A 138 -26.33 5.56 9.51
CA GLU A 138 -26.41 6.62 10.50
C GLU A 138 -26.52 6.06 11.93
N GLY A 139 -25.78 6.65 12.87
CA GLY A 139 -25.84 6.35 14.29
C GLY A 139 -24.48 6.05 14.92
N LYS A 140 -24.52 5.59 16.17
CA LYS A 140 -23.33 5.19 16.94
C LYS A 140 -22.98 3.72 16.66
N ALA A 141 -21.82 3.28 17.14
CA ALA A 141 -21.32 1.91 16.98
C ALA A 141 -22.36 0.79 17.26
N PRO A 142 -23.23 0.87 18.29
CA PRO A 142 -24.21 -0.19 18.55
C PRO A 142 -25.18 -0.44 17.40
N LYS A 143 -25.58 0.62 16.67
CA LYS A 143 -26.49 0.48 15.52
C LYS A 143 -25.78 -0.18 14.34
N VAL A 144 -24.52 0.17 14.08
CA VAL A 144 -23.70 -0.49 13.05
C VAL A 144 -23.53 -1.97 13.38
N ILE A 145 -23.18 -2.29 14.63
CA ILE A 145 -23.03 -3.68 15.10
C ILE A 145 -24.36 -4.43 14.94
N ALA A 146 -25.49 -3.84 15.32
CA ALA A 146 -26.80 -4.45 15.14
C ALA A 146 -27.16 -4.70 13.67
N THR A 147 -26.69 -3.84 12.74
CA THR A 147 -26.81 -4.10 11.30
C THR A 147 -25.93 -5.26 10.85
N LEU A 148 -24.67 -5.31 11.32
CA LEU A 148 -23.73 -6.38 10.97
C LEU A 148 -24.17 -7.75 11.48
N LYS A 149 -24.78 -7.83 12.67
CA LYS A 149 -25.36 -9.07 13.21
C LYS A 149 -26.46 -9.68 12.33
N LYS A 150 -27.07 -8.90 11.43
CA LYS A 150 -28.08 -9.40 10.49
C LYS A 150 -27.45 -10.05 9.25
N VAL A 151 -26.14 -9.90 9.06
CA VAL A 151 -25.41 -10.45 7.92
C VAL A 151 -24.79 -11.78 8.35
N SER A 152 -25.31 -12.89 7.83
CA SER A 152 -24.85 -14.25 8.14
C SER A 152 -24.67 -15.06 6.85
N GLY A 153 -23.80 -16.07 6.86
CA GLY A 153 -23.47 -16.88 5.68
C GLY A 153 -22.93 -16.10 4.47
N THR A 154 -22.40 -14.89 4.67
CA THR A 154 -22.02 -13.98 3.57
C THR A 154 -20.52 -13.74 3.55
N GLU A 155 -19.94 -13.69 2.35
CA GLU A 155 -18.53 -13.39 2.11
C GLU A 155 -18.38 -12.13 1.25
N GLY A 156 -17.29 -11.40 1.46
CA GLY A 156 -16.96 -10.20 0.70
C GLY A 156 -15.45 -10.06 0.48
N ILE A 157 -15.07 -9.52 -0.68
CA ILE A 157 -13.68 -9.27 -1.03
C ILE A 157 -13.53 -7.79 -1.41
N GLY A 158 -12.75 -7.05 -0.63
CA GLY A 158 -12.34 -5.68 -0.93
C GLY A 158 -10.94 -5.64 -1.54
N ARG A 159 -10.78 -4.91 -2.65
CA ARG A 159 -9.48 -4.69 -3.31
C ARG A 159 -9.22 -3.20 -3.43
N HIS A 160 -8.04 -2.75 -2.97
CA HIS A 160 -7.62 -1.36 -3.05
C HIS A 160 -6.12 -1.28 -3.40
N GLU A 161 -5.67 -0.13 -3.87
CA GLU A 161 -4.25 0.15 -4.08
C GLU A 161 -3.71 0.92 -2.87
N ALA A 162 -2.94 0.25 -2.01
CA ALA A 162 -2.13 0.95 -1.01
C ALA A 162 -0.89 1.56 -1.70
N PRO A 163 -0.15 2.49 -1.07
CA PRO A 163 1.09 3.04 -1.65
C PRO A 163 2.14 1.99 -2.03
N ARG A 164 2.09 0.81 -1.39
CA ARG A 164 2.97 -0.35 -1.65
C ARG A 164 2.44 -1.29 -2.73
N GLY A 165 1.20 -1.11 -3.16
CA GLY A 165 0.50 -1.95 -4.14
C GLY A 165 -0.85 -2.47 -3.66
N GLU A 166 -1.41 -3.40 -4.42
CA GLU A 166 -2.71 -4.00 -4.15
C GLU A 166 -2.80 -4.64 -2.75
N VAL A 167 -3.81 -4.22 -1.99
CA VAL A 167 -4.28 -4.89 -0.78
C VAL A 167 -5.59 -5.60 -1.07
N ILE A 168 -5.74 -6.80 -0.51
CA ILE A 168 -6.98 -7.58 -0.56
C ILE A 168 -7.45 -7.87 0.85
N HIS A 169 -8.74 -7.65 1.11
CA HIS A 169 -9.39 -7.98 2.37
C HIS A 169 -10.53 -8.93 2.07
N TYR A 170 -10.38 -10.20 2.45
CA TYR A 170 -11.49 -11.15 2.46
C TYR A 170 -12.16 -11.14 3.82
N VAL A 171 -13.48 -11.07 3.85
CA VAL A 171 -14.28 -11.04 5.07
C VAL A 171 -15.43 -12.05 4.94
N ARG A 172 -15.70 -12.82 6.00
CA ARG A 172 -16.87 -13.67 6.15
C ARG A 172 -17.63 -13.28 7.41
N MET A 173 -18.94 -13.15 7.30
CA MET A 173 -19.85 -12.78 8.38
C MET A 173 -20.81 -13.92 8.68
N GLU A 174 -21.03 -14.23 9.95
CA GLU A 174 -21.94 -15.31 10.42
C GLU A 174 -22.98 -14.80 11.44
N GLY A 175 -23.35 -13.52 11.37
CA GLY A 175 -24.34 -12.91 12.26
C GLY A 175 -23.81 -12.49 13.64
N GLU A 176 -22.48 -12.47 13.82
CA GLU A 176 -21.82 -12.03 15.05
C GLU A 176 -21.49 -10.52 15.03
N GLU A 177 -20.97 -9.99 16.14
CA GLU A 177 -20.55 -8.57 16.24
C GLU A 177 -19.38 -8.23 15.32
N GLY A 178 -18.51 -9.20 15.09
CA GLY A 178 -17.33 -9.07 14.25
C GLY A 178 -17.37 -10.04 13.07
N PRO A 179 -16.36 -9.94 12.18
CA PRO A 179 -16.21 -10.91 11.11
C PRO A 179 -15.83 -12.27 11.69
N TYR A 180 -16.56 -13.31 11.29
CA TYR A 180 -16.20 -14.70 11.58
C TYR A 180 -14.79 -15.01 11.04
N ARG A 181 -14.50 -14.53 9.82
CA ARG A 181 -13.16 -14.59 9.24
C ARG A 181 -12.80 -13.26 8.61
N TRP A 182 -11.60 -12.77 8.93
CA TRP A 182 -10.97 -11.68 8.21
C TRP A 182 -9.57 -12.09 7.77
N ARG A 183 -9.32 -12.07 6.45
CA ARG A 183 -8.03 -12.40 5.85
C ARG A 183 -7.53 -11.22 5.02
N PRO A 184 -6.63 -10.38 5.58
CA PRO A 184 -5.93 -9.38 4.80
C PRO A 184 -4.72 -10.00 4.07
N ARG A 185 -4.48 -9.57 2.83
CA ARG A 185 -3.24 -9.74 2.08
C ARG A 185 -2.64 -8.35 1.83
N ALA A 186 -1.53 -8.09 2.51
CA ALA A 186 -0.73 -6.90 2.29
C ALA A 186 0.15 -7.03 1.04
N PRO A 187 0.60 -5.93 0.43
CA PRO A 187 1.40 -5.99 -0.80
C PRO A 187 2.80 -6.56 -0.53
N SER A 188 3.33 -6.31 0.66
CA SER A 188 4.67 -6.76 1.08
C SER A 188 4.83 -8.27 1.03
N LEU A 189 3.76 -9.06 1.19
CA LEU A 189 3.85 -10.52 1.07
C LEU A 189 4.34 -10.95 -0.31
N ASN A 190 3.86 -10.30 -1.37
CA ASN A 190 4.27 -10.58 -2.74
C ASN A 190 5.58 -9.87 -3.08
N ASN A 191 5.73 -8.61 -2.67
CA ASN A 191 6.92 -7.83 -3.00
C ASN A 191 8.20 -8.35 -2.31
N ASN A 192 8.10 -8.94 -1.11
CA ASN A 192 9.27 -9.54 -0.45
C ASN A 192 9.86 -10.71 -1.26
N LEU A 193 9.02 -11.45 -2.00
CA LEU A 193 9.46 -12.55 -2.85
C LEU A 193 10.29 -12.07 -4.06
N THR A 194 10.29 -10.77 -4.37
CA THR A 194 11.13 -10.21 -5.44
C THR A 194 12.57 -9.98 -4.99
N LEU A 195 12.84 -9.90 -3.68
CA LEU A 195 14.16 -9.58 -3.15
C LEU A 195 15.25 -10.56 -3.59
N PRO A 196 15.07 -11.89 -3.53
CA PRO A 196 16.13 -12.81 -3.95
C PRO A 196 16.53 -12.64 -5.42
N VAL A 197 15.58 -12.30 -6.29
CA VAL A 197 15.85 -12.04 -7.71
C VAL A 197 16.58 -10.72 -7.87
N MET A 198 16.12 -9.67 -7.21
CA MET A 198 16.71 -8.34 -7.31
C MET A 198 18.13 -8.28 -6.73
N LEU A 199 18.39 -8.97 -5.62
CA LEU A 199 19.69 -8.95 -4.94
C LEU A 199 20.73 -9.80 -5.67
N LYS A 200 20.32 -10.68 -6.59
CA LYS A 200 21.25 -11.54 -7.32
C LYS A 200 22.19 -10.71 -8.19
N GLY A 201 23.49 -10.82 -7.92
CA GLY A 201 24.53 -10.07 -8.64
C GLY A 201 24.74 -8.63 -8.16
N CYS A 202 24.01 -8.17 -7.14
CA CYS A 202 24.25 -6.89 -6.50
C CYS A 202 25.43 -6.95 -5.51
N GLN A 203 26.00 -5.79 -5.16
CA GLN A 203 27.00 -5.69 -4.11
C GLN A 203 26.34 -5.70 -2.72
N VAL A 204 27.10 -6.05 -1.68
CA VAL A 204 26.62 -5.99 -0.29
C VAL A 204 26.13 -4.57 0.07
N ALA A 205 26.81 -3.55 -0.46
CA ALA A 205 26.44 -2.15 -0.27
C ALA A 205 25.10 -1.75 -0.92
N ASP A 206 24.53 -2.58 -1.80
CA ASP A 206 23.25 -2.31 -2.47
C ASP A 206 22.06 -2.93 -1.71
N ILE A 207 22.31 -3.87 -0.79
CA ILE A 207 21.25 -4.55 -0.04
C ILE A 207 20.27 -3.55 0.60
N PRO A 208 20.72 -2.49 1.33
CA PRO A 208 19.80 -1.59 2.01
C PRO A 208 18.85 -0.87 1.06
N ILE A 209 19.38 -0.35 -0.06
CA ILE A 209 18.59 0.42 -1.03
C ILE A 209 17.65 -0.48 -1.84
N VAL A 210 18.08 -1.70 -2.17
CA VAL A 210 17.26 -2.68 -2.88
C VAL A 210 16.11 -3.13 -2.00
N VAL A 211 16.37 -3.43 -0.73
CA VAL A 211 15.33 -3.79 0.24
C VAL A 211 14.38 -2.62 0.48
N ALA A 212 14.88 -1.41 0.69
CA ALA A 212 14.04 -0.23 0.87
C ALA A 212 13.17 0.09 -0.36
N SER A 213 13.64 -0.22 -1.57
CA SER A 213 12.92 0.08 -2.83
C SER A 213 11.57 -0.61 -2.97
N ILE A 214 11.35 -1.73 -2.27
CA ILE A 214 10.06 -2.43 -2.25
C ILE A 214 9.14 -1.98 -1.09
N ASP A 215 9.64 -1.10 -0.23
CA ASP A 215 8.96 -0.56 0.95
C ASP A 215 8.35 -1.67 1.83
N PRO A 216 9.19 -2.54 2.41
CA PRO A 216 8.73 -3.72 3.12
C PRO A 216 8.05 -3.33 4.43
N CYS A 217 6.90 -3.94 4.69
CA CYS A 217 6.18 -3.81 5.95
C CYS A 217 6.37 -5.09 6.76
N PHE A 218 7.32 -5.10 7.70
CA PHE A 218 7.55 -6.28 8.52
C PHE A 218 6.33 -6.64 9.37
N SER A 219 5.66 -5.66 9.96
CA SER A 219 4.41 -5.87 10.72
C SER A 219 3.28 -6.46 9.87
N CYS A 220 3.26 -6.20 8.56
CA CYS A 220 2.27 -6.78 7.65
C CYS A 220 2.61 -8.24 7.30
N THR A 221 3.86 -8.64 7.51
CA THR A 221 4.41 -9.97 7.24
C THR A 221 4.77 -10.75 8.49
N ASP A 222 4.45 -10.25 9.69
CA ASP A 222 4.63 -10.91 11.00
C ASP A 222 3.70 -12.12 11.11
N ARG A 223 4.04 -13.16 10.35
CA ARG A 223 3.60 -14.56 10.41
C ARG A 223 4.74 -15.37 9.81
N MET A 224 5.89 -15.35 10.51
CA MET A 224 7.10 -16.01 10.05
C MET A 224 7.02 -17.51 10.38
N THR A 225 7.12 -18.36 9.36
CA THR A 225 7.40 -19.79 9.53
C THR A 225 8.89 -19.95 9.29
N PHE A 226 9.61 -20.44 10.30
CA PHE A 226 11.03 -20.76 10.15
C PHE A 226 11.13 -22.13 9.48
N ILE A 227 11.93 -22.19 8.41
CA ILE A 227 12.32 -23.44 7.75
C ILE A 227 13.83 -23.50 7.90
N ASP A 228 14.35 -24.50 8.59
CA ASP A 228 15.80 -24.71 8.68
C ASP A 228 16.36 -25.38 7.41
N GLU A 229 17.67 -25.55 7.36
CA GLU A 229 18.37 -26.19 6.23
C GLU A 229 17.94 -27.66 6.00
N GLU A 230 17.28 -28.28 6.98
CA GLU A 230 16.74 -29.64 6.95
C GLU A 230 15.23 -29.69 6.61
N ASN A 231 14.61 -28.57 6.19
CA ASN A 231 13.18 -28.42 5.93
C ASN A 231 12.25 -28.61 7.15
N ARG A 232 12.76 -28.53 8.39
CA ARG A 232 11.91 -28.54 9.58
C ARG A 232 11.16 -27.21 9.68
N LYS A 233 9.83 -27.28 9.75
CA LYS A 233 8.95 -26.12 9.89
C LYS A 233 8.64 -25.86 11.35
N PHE A 234 9.06 -24.71 11.85
CA PHE A 234 8.63 -24.21 13.16
C PHE A 234 7.76 -22.96 12.95
N VAL A 235 6.54 -22.99 13.47
CA VAL A 235 5.66 -21.82 13.49
C VAL A 235 5.70 -21.29 14.91
N LEU A 236 6.39 -20.17 15.14
CA LEU A 236 6.31 -19.49 16.42
C LEU A 236 4.90 -18.91 16.54
N SER A 237 4.17 -19.39 17.53
CA SER A 237 2.90 -18.82 17.95
C SER A 237 3.12 -17.39 18.45
N TYR A 238 2.05 -16.59 18.42
CA TYR A 238 2.09 -15.24 18.99
C TYR A 238 2.49 -15.25 20.47
N GLY A 239 2.09 -16.28 21.22
CA GLY A 239 2.48 -16.46 22.63
C GLY A 239 3.99 -16.65 22.80
N GLU A 240 4.60 -17.50 21.97
CA GLU A 240 6.05 -17.73 21.97
C GLU A 240 6.83 -16.46 21.59
N LEU A 241 6.36 -15.71 20.59
CA LEU A 241 6.97 -14.44 20.20
C LEU A 241 6.92 -13.39 21.33
N VAL A 242 5.78 -13.30 22.03
CA VAL A 242 5.63 -12.41 23.19
C VAL A 242 6.54 -12.84 24.33
N GLN A 243 6.64 -14.14 24.58
CA GLN A 243 7.52 -14.68 25.62
C GLN A 243 9.00 -14.41 25.31
N MET A 244 9.45 -14.70 24.09
CA MET A 244 10.81 -14.41 23.65
C MET A 244 11.13 -12.91 23.69
N SER A 245 10.19 -12.05 23.32
CA SER A 245 10.34 -10.60 23.46
C SER A 245 10.52 -10.21 24.93
N ARG A 246 9.71 -10.76 25.85
CA ARG A 246 9.85 -10.51 27.29
C ARG A 246 11.20 -10.98 27.83
N GLU A 247 11.63 -12.18 27.49
CA GLU A 247 12.92 -12.76 27.90
C GLU A 247 14.13 -11.98 27.36
N ALA A 248 14.01 -11.41 26.15
CA ALA A 248 15.05 -10.58 25.56
C ALA A 248 15.08 -9.15 26.14
N THR A 249 13.95 -8.64 26.63
CA THR A 249 13.82 -7.27 27.16
C THR A 249 14.00 -7.20 28.68
N TRP A 250 13.80 -8.31 29.40
CA TRP A 250 14.05 -8.44 30.84
C TRP A 250 15.28 -9.30 31.12
N ARG A 251 16.44 -8.82 30.68
CA ARG A 251 17.70 -9.20 31.31
C ARG A 251 18.10 -8.05 32.25
N ASP A 252 18.12 -8.40 33.53
CA ASP A 252 18.56 -7.63 34.70
C ASP A 252 17.59 -6.56 35.26
N ALA A 253 16.66 -7.04 36.10
CA ALA A 253 16.20 -6.34 37.30
C ALA A 253 16.24 -7.33 38.47
#